data_AF-A0A0F9IGZ3-F1
#
_entry.id   AF-A0A0F9IGZ3-F1
#
_cell.length_a   1.000
_cell.length_b   1.000
_cell.length_c   1.000
_cell.angle_alpha   90.00
_cell.angle_beta   90.00
_cell.angle_gamma   90.00
#
_symmetry.space_group_name_H-M   'P 1'
#
loop_
_entity.id
_entity.type
_entity.pdbx_description
1 polymer ?
#
loop_
_entity_poly.entity_id
_entity_poly.type
_entity_poly.pdbx_seq_one_letter_code
_entity_poly.pdbx_strand_id
1 'polypeptide(L)'
;MPVPQDEWQFNSAIEIEIVSGFNASAIYRFEYQALIRVETQPIDLLVPDNNSNDTWFADYVVWNRHDTTAGVLRDDITLNFNNNLSATLIRRSDADKLQSVLTENTGITTRIVPQQNWNYIDSLNVRISGAEFSTNSIYTLTYNQQIPIINRVATILAEIRGANTIFSLGSASYIEFNNFTNDAIDSSLRYHQIRLTVSNVDDLRDVRIHSSTLRGLRLNTSPVVPGL
;
A
#
# COMPACT_ATOMS: atom_id res chain seq x y z
N MET A 1 11.16 -10.86 20.83
CA MET A 1 12.29 -10.07 20.29
C MET A 1 12.11 -10.02 18.78
N PRO A 2 12.25 -8.87 18.11
CA PRO A 2 12.11 -8.81 16.65
C PRO A 2 13.18 -9.69 15.99
N VAL A 3 12.77 -10.52 15.03
CA VAL A 3 13.68 -11.31 14.19
C VAL A 3 14.24 -10.37 13.12
N PRO A 4 15.55 -10.13 13.09
CA PRO A 4 16.13 -9.21 12.12
C PRO A 4 16.03 -9.76 10.70
N GLN A 5 16.10 -8.87 9.70
CA GLN A 5 15.74 -9.18 8.30
C GLN A 5 16.68 -10.19 7.62
N ASP A 6 17.85 -10.43 8.19
CA ASP A 6 18.84 -11.42 7.78
C ASP A 6 18.50 -12.86 8.21
N GLU A 7 17.52 -13.04 9.10
CA GLU A 7 17.15 -14.36 9.63
C GLU A 7 15.89 -14.95 8.97
N TRP A 8 15.26 -14.23 8.04
CA TRP A 8 14.10 -14.70 7.28
C TRP A 8 14.12 -14.22 5.84
N GLN A 9 13.43 -14.93 4.95
CA GLN A 9 13.28 -14.56 3.55
C GLN A 9 11.83 -14.74 3.07
N PHE A 10 11.42 -13.85 2.16
CA PHE A 10 10.13 -13.94 1.48
C PHE A 10 10.30 -14.75 0.20
N ASN A 11 9.81 -16.00 0.21
CA ASN A 11 9.93 -16.90 -0.93
C ASN A 11 8.82 -16.64 -1.95
N SER A 12 7.59 -16.41 -1.48
CA SER A 12 6.43 -16.16 -2.34
C SER A 12 5.26 -15.52 -1.59
N ALA A 13 4.18 -15.19 -2.32
CA ALA A 13 2.94 -14.65 -1.75
C ALA A 13 2.29 -15.54 -0.68
N ILE A 14 2.65 -16.82 -0.60
CA ILE A 14 2.12 -17.79 0.36
C ILE A 14 3.20 -18.35 1.30
N GLU A 15 4.45 -17.90 1.17
CA GLU A 15 5.57 -18.54 1.84
C GLU A 15 6.63 -17.55 2.30
N ILE A 16 6.93 -17.62 3.59
CA ILE A 16 8.04 -16.95 4.25
C ILE A 16 8.83 -18.02 4.98
N GLU A 17 10.14 -18.01 4.81
CA GLU A 17 11.05 -18.96 5.44
C GLU A 17 11.87 -18.27 6.52
N ILE A 18 11.96 -18.88 7.70
CA ILE A 18 12.86 -18.44 8.77
C ILE A 18 14.12 -19.28 8.64
N VAL A 19 15.18 -18.67 8.12
CA VAL A 19 16.43 -19.34 7.73
C VAL A 19 17.28 -19.69 8.95
N SER A 20 17.22 -18.87 10.00
CA SER A 20 17.88 -19.14 11.28
C SER A 20 17.07 -18.57 12.45
N GLY A 21 17.29 -19.08 13.67
CA GLY A 21 16.57 -18.59 14.85
C GLY A 21 15.12 -19.09 15.00
N PHE A 22 14.73 -20.14 14.26
CA PHE A 22 13.43 -20.78 14.42
C PHE A 22 13.27 -21.45 15.79
N ASN A 23 12.18 -21.12 16.47
CA ASN A 23 11.77 -21.62 17.77
C ASN A 23 10.30 -22.04 17.63
N ALA A 24 10.06 -23.35 17.64
CA ALA A 24 8.73 -23.93 17.48
C ALA A 24 7.73 -23.52 18.57
N SER A 25 8.20 -22.97 19.69
CA SER A 25 7.37 -22.49 20.80
C SER A 25 7.11 -20.98 20.76
N ALA A 26 7.70 -20.26 19.80
CA ALA A 26 7.52 -18.82 19.65
C ALA A 26 6.38 -18.49 18.68
N ILE A 27 5.65 -17.41 18.97
CA ILE A 27 4.71 -16.81 18.02
C ILE A 27 5.48 -15.78 17.20
N TYR A 28 5.58 -16.01 15.89
CA TYR A 28 6.17 -15.08 14.95
C TYR A 28 5.10 -14.15 14.40
N ARG A 29 5.42 -12.87 14.30
CA ARG A 29 4.57 -11.87 13.67
C ARG A 29 5.35 -11.22 12.54
N PHE A 30 4.75 -11.23 11.36
CA PHE A 30 5.33 -10.64 10.17
C PHE A 30 4.51 -9.41 9.78
N GLU A 31 5.16 -8.26 9.69
CA GLU A 31 4.56 -7.03 9.20
C GLU A 31 5.26 -6.64 7.90
N TYR A 32 4.50 -6.55 6.82
CA TYR A 32 5.00 -6.11 5.53
C TYR A 32 4.05 -5.07 4.93
N GLN A 33 4.60 -4.25 4.05
CA GLN A 33 3.83 -3.32 3.26
C GLN A 33 3.66 -3.92 1.87
N ALA A 34 2.41 -4.20 1.48
CA ALA A 34 2.11 -4.59 0.12
C ALA A 34 2.15 -3.35 -0.79
N LEU A 35 2.95 -3.41 -1.84
CA LEU A 35 2.86 -2.49 -2.97
C LEU A 35 1.85 -3.06 -3.96
N ILE A 36 0.71 -2.40 -4.11
CA ILE A 36 -0.22 -2.70 -5.19
C ILE A 36 0.17 -1.85 -6.38
N ARG A 37 0.29 -2.50 -7.54
CA ARG A 37 0.75 -1.91 -8.79
C ARG A 37 -0.12 -2.39 -9.93
N VAL A 38 -0.41 -1.49 -10.85
CA VAL A 38 -1.17 -1.76 -12.08
C VAL A 38 -0.31 -1.44 -13.27
N GLU A 39 -0.29 -2.35 -14.22
CA GLU A 39 0.36 -2.15 -15.51
C GLU A 39 -0.69 -2.19 -16.62
N THR A 40 -0.61 -1.22 -17.52
CA THR A 40 -1.36 -1.28 -18.78
C THR A 40 -0.80 -2.38 -19.68
N GLN A 41 -1.61 -2.85 -20.64
CA GLN A 41 -1.05 -3.59 -21.76
C GLN A 41 -0.12 -2.66 -22.56
N PRO A 42 0.92 -3.19 -23.19
CA PRO A 42 1.79 -2.38 -24.03
C PRO A 42 0.99 -1.70 -25.15
N ILE A 43 1.23 -0.41 -25.31
CA ILE A 43 0.65 0.44 -26.35
C ILE A 43 1.69 0.55 -27.46
N ASP A 44 1.41 -0.08 -28.59
CA ASP A 44 2.29 0.01 -29.76
C ASP A 44 2.01 1.33 -30.49
N LEU A 45 3.03 2.18 -30.57
CA LEU A 45 3.03 3.27 -31.54
C LEU A 45 3.36 2.63 -32.87
N LEU A 46 2.39 2.67 -33.79
CA LEU A 46 2.54 2.07 -35.10
C LEU A 46 3.74 2.68 -35.82
N VAL A 47 4.26 1.92 -36.78
CA VAL A 47 5.36 2.36 -37.63
C VAL A 47 5.03 3.74 -38.21
N PRO A 48 5.82 4.78 -37.91
CA PRO A 48 5.76 6.02 -38.68
C PRO A 48 6.05 5.61 -40.12
N ASP A 49 5.07 5.72 -41.01
CA ASP A 49 5.43 5.80 -42.41
C ASP A 49 6.27 7.07 -42.57
N ASN A 50 7.23 7.09 -43.50
CA ASN A 50 8.24 8.16 -43.62
C ASN A 50 7.64 9.59 -43.80
N ASN A 51 6.31 9.73 -43.79
CA ASN A 51 5.54 10.95 -43.94
C ASN A 51 4.40 11.14 -42.89
N SER A 52 4.28 10.26 -41.88
CA SER A 52 3.28 10.33 -40.82
C SER A 52 3.93 10.64 -39.48
N ASN A 53 3.60 11.82 -38.93
CA ASN A 53 3.79 12.08 -37.53
C ASN A 53 2.68 11.35 -36.77
N ASP A 54 3.05 10.33 -36.01
CA ASP A 54 2.16 9.73 -35.03
C ASP A 54 2.29 10.53 -33.74
N THR A 55 1.16 11.02 -33.22
CA THR A 55 1.12 11.72 -31.93
C THR A 55 0.38 10.85 -30.94
N TRP A 56 1.04 10.52 -29.84
CA TRP A 56 0.44 9.80 -28.73
C TRP A 56 -0.09 10.78 -27.69
N PHE A 57 -1.34 10.58 -27.29
CA PHE A 57 -1.97 11.30 -26.20
C PHE A 57 -2.40 10.28 -25.15
N ALA A 58 -1.97 10.50 -23.91
CA ALA A 58 -2.46 9.74 -22.78
C ALA A 58 -2.90 10.70 -21.68
N ASP A 59 -4.11 10.47 -21.20
CA ASP A 59 -4.68 11.12 -20.04
C ASP A 59 -4.87 10.07 -18.95
N TYR A 60 -4.65 10.49 -17.71
CA TYR A 60 -4.89 9.62 -16.57
C TYR A 60 -5.73 10.34 -15.51
N VAL A 61 -6.49 9.53 -14.79
CA VAL A 61 -7.15 9.93 -13.55
C VAL A 61 -6.78 8.86 -12.52
N VAL A 62 -6.08 9.27 -11.47
CA VAL A 62 -5.84 8.42 -10.30
C VAL A 62 -6.52 9.06 -9.11
N TRP A 63 -7.48 8.34 -8.54
CA TRP A 63 -8.17 8.77 -7.34
C TRP A 63 -7.41 8.28 -6.11
N ASN A 64 -6.86 9.20 -5.32
CA ASN A 64 -6.32 8.84 -4.01
C ASN A 64 -7.48 8.85 -3.03
N ARG A 65 -7.91 7.67 -2.57
CA ARG A 65 -8.84 7.58 -1.44
C ARG A 65 -8.09 7.98 -0.18
N HIS A 66 -8.19 9.25 0.19
CA HIS A 66 -7.78 9.68 1.50
C HIS A 66 -8.83 9.20 2.50
N ASP A 67 -8.56 8.10 3.20
CA ASP A 67 -9.24 7.89 4.47
C ASP A 67 -8.75 8.99 5.42
N THR A 68 -9.58 10.01 5.64
CA THR A 68 -9.25 11.21 6.43
C THR A 68 -9.25 10.96 7.94
N THR A 69 -9.56 9.74 8.37
CA THR A 69 -9.70 9.36 9.77
C THR A 69 -8.69 8.27 10.02
N ALA A 70 -7.77 8.44 10.99
CA ALA A 70 -6.85 7.37 11.41
C ALA A 70 -7.61 6.04 11.39
N GLY A 71 -7.20 5.11 10.52
CA GLY A 71 -8.03 3.96 10.17
C GLY A 71 -8.34 3.20 11.45
N VAL A 72 -9.62 3.13 11.81
CA VAL A 72 -10.04 2.44 13.03
C VAL A 72 -10.31 0.99 12.67
N LEU A 73 -9.45 0.09 13.15
CA LEU A 73 -9.66 -1.35 13.03
C LEU A 73 -9.98 -1.93 14.39
N ARG A 74 -11.14 -2.58 14.52
CA ARG A 74 -11.51 -3.32 15.73
C ARG A 74 -10.75 -4.64 15.77
N ASP A 75 -10.03 -4.90 16.85
CA ASP A 75 -9.18 -6.08 16.99
C ASP A 75 -9.13 -6.54 18.46
N ASP A 76 -8.81 -7.81 18.66
CA ASP A 76 -8.71 -8.48 19.95
C ASP A 76 -7.26 -8.78 20.29
N ILE A 77 -6.76 -8.23 21.40
CA ILE A 77 -5.39 -8.49 21.85
C ILE A 77 -5.37 -9.13 23.23
N THR A 78 -4.44 -10.05 23.45
CA THR A 78 -4.15 -10.57 24.79
C THR A 78 -3.29 -9.57 25.54
N LEU A 79 -3.71 -9.23 26.77
CA LEU A 79 -3.01 -8.31 27.64
C LEU A 79 -2.20 -9.06 28.69
N ASN A 80 -0.93 -8.67 28.83
CA ASN A 80 -0.07 -9.11 29.92
C ASN A 80 0.13 -7.95 30.89
N PHE A 81 -0.57 -7.98 32.01
CA PHE A 81 -0.45 -6.96 33.05
C PHE A 81 0.85 -7.15 33.84
N ASN A 82 1.58 -6.05 34.06
CA ASN A 82 2.78 -6.01 34.89
C ASN A 82 2.44 -5.83 36.39
N ASN A 83 3.46 -5.66 37.23
CA ASN A 83 3.28 -5.47 38.68
C ASN A 83 2.50 -4.19 39.05
N ASN A 84 2.38 -3.21 38.15
CA ASN A 84 1.57 -2.01 38.32
C ASN A 84 0.14 -2.18 37.78
N LEU A 85 -0.24 -3.41 37.41
CA LEU A 85 -1.53 -3.73 36.78
C LEU A 85 -1.76 -2.97 35.48
N SER A 86 -0.69 -2.62 34.77
CA SER A 86 -0.74 -2.01 33.45
C SER A 86 -0.26 -2.97 32.37
N ALA A 87 -0.87 -2.90 31.19
CA ALA A 87 -0.48 -3.65 30.01
C ALA A 87 -0.30 -2.67 28.84
N THR A 88 0.70 -2.94 28.01
CA THR A 88 0.97 -2.16 26.81
C THR A 88 0.30 -2.80 25.61
N LEU A 89 -0.46 -2.00 24.88
CA LEU A 89 -1.14 -2.37 23.64
C LEU A 89 -0.11 -2.50 22.52
N ILE A 90 -0.37 -3.44 21.60
CA ILE A 90 0.49 -3.67 20.43
C ILE A 90 0.38 -2.48 19.45
N ARG A 91 -0.80 -1.85 19.37
CA ARG A 91 -1.08 -0.68 18.55
C ARG A 91 -1.83 0.37 19.35
N ARG A 92 -1.67 1.64 18.96
CA ARG A 92 -2.38 2.76 19.61
C ARG A 92 -3.89 2.52 19.52
N SER A 93 -4.59 2.79 20.62
CA SER A 93 -6.03 2.85 20.72
C SER A 93 -6.51 4.27 20.37
N ASP A 94 -7.73 4.38 19.86
CA ASP A 94 -8.47 5.65 19.83
C ASP A 94 -8.91 6.11 21.24
N ALA A 95 -8.67 5.27 22.25
CA ALA A 95 -9.04 5.43 23.65
C ALA A 95 -10.56 5.54 23.88
N ASP A 96 -11.38 5.10 22.91
CA ASP A 96 -12.83 5.01 23.10
C ASP A 96 -13.19 3.77 23.92
N LYS A 97 -13.30 4.01 25.22
CA LYS A 97 -13.65 2.97 26.18
C LYS A 97 -15.07 2.44 26.01
N LEU A 98 -16.01 3.24 25.49
CA LEU A 98 -17.40 2.79 25.30
C LEU A 98 -17.48 1.71 24.23
N GLN A 99 -16.61 1.77 23.22
CA GLN A 99 -16.54 0.78 22.15
C GLN A 99 -15.61 -0.40 22.46
N SER A 100 -14.84 -0.30 23.54
CA SER A 100 -13.86 -1.31 23.96
C SER A 100 -14.43 -2.26 25.00
N VAL A 101 -14.00 -3.53 24.98
CA VAL A 101 -14.44 -4.57 25.91
C VAL A 101 -13.22 -5.33 26.42
N LEU A 102 -13.05 -5.37 27.74
CA LEU A 102 -12.06 -6.19 28.41
C LEU A 102 -12.74 -7.47 28.92
N THR A 103 -12.26 -8.63 28.49
CA THR A 103 -12.71 -9.93 28.98
C THR A 103 -11.61 -10.60 29.80
N GLU A 104 -12.03 -11.27 30.86
CA GLU A 104 -11.21 -12.17 31.65
C GLU A 104 -11.62 -13.60 31.34
N ASN A 105 -10.65 -14.46 31.07
CA ASN A 105 -10.84 -15.89 30.87
C ASN A 105 -9.96 -16.69 31.84
N THR A 106 -10.59 -17.49 32.71
CA THR A 106 -9.91 -18.35 33.70
C THR A 106 -9.58 -19.75 33.15
N GLY A 107 -9.90 -20.01 31.89
CA GLY A 107 -9.88 -21.34 31.27
C GLY A 107 -11.14 -22.17 31.57
N ILE A 108 -11.98 -21.73 32.51
CA ILE A 108 -13.27 -22.37 32.84
C ILE A 108 -14.43 -21.41 32.53
N THR A 109 -14.28 -20.14 32.88
CA THR A 109 -15.29 -19.10 32.68
C THR A 109 -14.69 -17.93 31.93
N THR A 110 -15.54 -17.28 31.13
CA THR A 110 -15.24 -15.99 30.51
C THR A 110 -16.22 -14.96 31.05
N ARG A 111 -15.70 -13.83 31.53
CA ARG A 111 -16.54 -12.71 31.99
C ARG A 111 -16.02 -11.38 31.44
N ILE A 112 -16.93 -10.45 31.24
CA ILE A 112 -16.58 -9.07 30.89
C ILE A 112 -16.18 -8.34 32.18
N VAL A 113 -15.00 -7.72 32.18
CA VAL A 113 -14.56 -6.84 33.27
C VAL A 113 -15.36 -5.54 33.18
N PRO A 114 -16.07 -5.12 34.23
CA PRO A 114 -16.87 -3.90 34.21
C PRO A 114 -16.02 -2.70 33.82
N GLN A 115 -16.55 -1.85 32.93
CA GLN A 115 -15.80 -0.70 32.41
C GLN A 115 -15.26 0.20 33.53
N GLN A 116 -15.97 0.40 34.64
CA GLN A 116 -15.48 1.20 35.77
C GLN A 116 -14.18 0.68 36.41
N ASN A 117 -13.84 -0.60 36.23
CA ASN A 117 -12.73 -1.27 36.89
C ASN A 117 -11.48 -1.41 36.02
N TRP A 118 -11.43 -0.77 34.86
CA TRP A 118 -10.23 -0.66 34.03
C TRP A 118 -10.24 0.66 33.27
N ASN A 119 -9.11 1.13 32.74
CA ASN A 119 -9.04 2.37 31.96
C ASN A 119 -7.84 2.40 31.00
N TYR A 120 -7.96 3.16 29.91
CA TYR A 120 -6.79 3.64 29.19
C TYR A 120 -6.03 4.64 30.07
N ILE A 121 -4.72 4.47 30.20
CA ILE A 121 -3.81 5.45 30.79
C ILE A 121 -3.42 6.48 29.72
N ASP A 122 -3.12 5.97 28.53
CA ASP A 122 -2.85 6.71 27.31
C ASP A 122 -3.22 5.84 26.09
N SER A 123 -2.94 6.30 24.88
CA SER A 123 -3.26 5.55 23.65
C SER A 123 -2.57 4.17 23.55
N LEU A 124 -1.51 3.88 24.29
CA LEU A 124 -0.78 2.60 24.25
C LEU A 124 -0.87 1.79 25.53
N ASN A 125 -1.41 2.33 26.62
CA ASN A 125 -1.36 1.66 27.91
C ASN A 125 -2.76 1.56 28.51
N VAL A 126 -3.09 0.37 29.00
CA VAL A 126 -4.31 0.11 29.75
C VAL A 126 -3.96 -0.34 31.16
N ARG A 127 -4.85 -0.06 32.10
CA ARG A 127 -4.73 -0.47 33.50
C ARG A 127 -6.01 -1.13 33.96
N ILE A 128 -5.88 -2.16 34.79
CA ILE A 128 -6.98 -2.83 35.47
C ILE A 128 -6.92 -2.54 36.98
N SER A 129 -8.08 -2.51 37.63
CA SER A 129 -8.19 -2.46 39.08
C SER A 129 -7.70 -3.76 39.71
N GLY A 130 -7.02 -3.67 40.85
CA GLY A 130 -6.53 -4.84 41.58
C GLY A 130 -7.63 -5.79 42.04
N ALA A 131 -8.86 -5.29 42.26
CA ALA A 131 -9.99 -6.12 42.63
C ALA A 131 -10.49 -7.04 41.49
N GLU A 132 -10.19 -6.69 40.24
CA GLU A 132 -10.56 -7.47 39.06
C GLU A 132 -9.39 -8.30 38.50
N PHE A 133 -8.20 -8.14 39.08
CA PHE A 133 -7.00 -8.83 38.62
C PHE A 133 -6.84 -10.20 39.28
N SER A 134 -6.66 -11.23 38.46
CA SER A 134 -6.39 -12.61 38.85
C SER A 134 -5.15 -13.09 38.10
N THR A 135 -4.19 -13.64 38.85
CA THR A 135 -2.89 -14.10 38.30
C THR A 135 -3.02 -15.30 37.37
N ASN A 136 -4.12 -16.05 37.45
CA ASN A 136 -4.35 -17.27 36.68
C ASN A 136 -5.33 -17.06 35.51
N SER A 137 -5.59 -15.80 35.15
CA SER A 137 -6.53 -15.44 34.10
C SER A 137 -5.83 -14.83 32.90
N ILE A 138 -6.35 -15.11 31.72
CA ILE A 138 -5.96 -14.46 30.46
C ILE A 138 -6.92 -13.30 30.25
N TYR A 139 -6.37 -12.12 29.99
CA TYR A 139 -7.15 -10.93 29.69
C TYR A 139 -7.09 -10.63 28.20
N THR A 140 -8.24 -10.39 27.58
CA THR A 140 -8.34 -10.00 26.18
C THR A 140 -9.06 -8.67 26.07
N LEU A 141 -8.46 -7.72 25.35
CA LEU A 141 -9.06 -6.44 25.07
C LEU A 141 -9.46 -6.37 23.61
N THR A 142 -10.76 -6.25 23.37
CA THR A 142 -11.33 -5.81 22.09
C THR A 142 -11.32 -4.30 22.05
N TYR A 143 -10.61 -3.69 21.10
CA TYR A 143 -10.56 -2.23 20.97
C TYR A 143 -10.33 -1.78 19.53
N ASN A 144 -10.58 -0.50 19.32
CA ASN A 144 -10.35 0.21 18.08
C ASN A 144 -8.89 0.70 17.99
N GLN A 145 -8.12 0.07 17.11
CA GLN A 145 -6.73 0.44 16.86
C GLN A 145 -6.66 1.62 15.89
N GLN A 146 -5.80 2.60 16.20
CA GLN A 146 -5.38 3.65 15.28
C GLN A 146 -4.31 3.11 14.34
N ILE A 147 -4.66 2.95 13.07
CA ILE A 147 -3.71 2.59 12.03
C ILE A 147 -3.17 3.87 11.40
N PRO A 148 -1.84 4.04 11.29
CA PRO A 148 -1.27 5.14 10.52
C PRO A 148 -1.70 5.00 9.07
N ILE A 149 -2.49 5.93 8.58
CA ILE A 149 -2.78 6.05 7.16
C ILE A 149 -1.58 6.78 6.56
N ILE A 150 -0.71 6.02 5.92
CA ILE A 150 0.35 6.60 5.11
C ILE A 150 -0.35 7.24 3.92
N ASN A 151 -0.24 8.56 3.80
CA ASN A 151 -0.71 9.24 2.60
C ASN A 151 0.15 8.77 1.43
N ARG A 152 -0.36 7.81 0.66
CA ARG A 152 0.30 7.24 -0.50
C ARG A 152 -0.05 8.11 -1.69
N VAL A 153 0.96 8.76 -2.25
CA VAL A 153 0.80 9.48 -3.51
C VAL A 153 1.05 8.47 -4.63
N ALA A 154 0.02 8.22 -5.43
CA ALA A 154 0.16 7.39 -6.61
C ALA A 154 1.28 7.93 -7.52
N THR A 155 2.13 7.03 -7.99
CA THR A 155 3.25 7.38 -8.89
C THR A 155 3.03 6.67 -10.22
N ILE A 156 3.17 7.41 -11.31
CA ILE A 156 3.00 6.88 -12.67
C ILE A 156 4.34 6.92 -13.39
N LEU A 157 4.78 5.77 -13.86
CA LEU A 157 5.98 5.62 -14.67
C LEU A 157 5.59 5.14 -16.07
N ALA A 158 6.17 5.77 -17.09
CA ALA A 158 6.15 5.30 -18.46
C ALA A 158 7.41 4.47 -18.72
N GLU A 159 7.21 3.20 -19.06
CA GLU A 159 8.20 2.35 -19.70
C GLU A 159 8.13 2.58 -21.20
N ILE A 160 9.25 2.90 -21.83
CA ILE A 160 9.35 3.13 -23.27
C ILE A 160 10.38 2.15 -23.83
N ARG A 161 10.01 1.45 -24.89
CA ARG A 161 10.91 0.61 -25.68
C ARG A 161 10.90 1.10 -27.11
N GLY A 162 12.08 1.20 -27.72
CA GLY A 162 12.23 1.61 -29.11
C GLY A 162 13.15 0.66 -29.87
N ALA A 163 12.86 0.39 -31.14
CA ALA A 163 13.76 -0.35 -32.01
C ALA A 163 13.48 -0.16 -33.51
N ASN A 164 14.40 -0.60 -34.37
CA ASN A 164 14.21 -0.59 -35.83
C ASN A 164 13.37 -1.77 -36.35
N THR A 165 13.15 -2.81 -35.54
CA THR A 165 12.25 -3.93 -35.86
C THR A 165 11.41 -4.29 -34.64
N ILE A 166 10.18 -4.79 -34.86
CA ILE A 166 9.28 -5.20 -33.77
C ILE A 166 9.88 -6.33 -32.90
N PHE A 167 10.67 -7.22 -33.51
CA PHE A 167 11.31 -8.33 -32.81
C PHE A 167 12.53 -7.91 -31.98
N SER A 168 13.01 -6.69 -32.18
CA SER A 168 14.18 -6.14 -31.50
C SER A 168 13.85 -5.04 -30.51
N LEU A 169 12.58 -4.89 -30.10
CA LEU A 169 12.18 -3.98 -29.00
C LEU A 169 13.01 -4.32 -27.76
N GLY A 170 14.06 -3.52 -27.56
CA GLY A 170 15.16 -3.84 -26.65
C GLY A 170 14.95 -3.30 -25.24
N SER A 171 16.04 -2.81 -24.64
CA SER A 171 16.07 -2.26 -23.29
C SER A 171 15.02 -1.17 -23.08
N ALA A 172 14.34 -1.24 -21.94
CA ALA A 172 13.37 -0.25 -21.53
C ALA A 172 14.06 1.00 -20.93
N SER A 173 13.55 2.17 -21.29
CA SER A 173 13.76 3.40 -20.52
C SER A 173 12.54 3.67 -19.66
N TYR A 174 12.75 4.25 -18.48
CA TYR A 174 11.69 4.58 -17.54
C TYR A 174 11.71 6.08 -17.27
N ILE A 175 10.56 6.71 -17.42
CA ILE A 175 10.39 8.14 -17.22
C ILE A 175 9.16 8.33 -16.34
N GLU A 176 9.21 9.27 -15.40
CA GLU A 176 8.01 9.67 -14.68
C GLU A 176 7.03 10.30 -15.67
N PHE A 177 5.77 9.86 -15.63
CA PHE A 177 4.79 10.26 -16.65
C PHE A 177 4.56 11.79 -16.68
N ASN A 178 4.66 12.46 -15.53
CA ASN A 178 4.57 13.92 -15.45
C ASN A 178 5.76 14.65 -16.09
N ASN A 179 6.87 13.95 -16.29
CA ASN A 179 8.07 14.43 -16.97
C ASN A 179 8.18 13.88 -18.40
N PHE A 180 7.11 13.28 -18.94
CA PHE A 180 7.10 12.77 -20.31
C PHE A 180 7.07 13.96 -21.27
N THR A 181 8.23 14.27 -21.86
CA THR A 181 8.36 15.29 -22.90
C THR A 181 8.36 14.65 -24.29
N ASN A 182 8.15 15.44 -25.34
CA ASN A 182 8.15 14.96 -26.73
C ASN A 182 9.47 14.26 -27.12
N ASP A 183 10.58 14.55 -26.44
CA ASP A 183 11.89 13.95 -26.70
C ASP A 183 12.09 12.57 -26.06
N ALA A 184 11.11 12.09 -25.28
CA ALA A 184 11.13 10.77 -24.65
C ALA A 184 11.11 9.62 -25.67
N ILE A 185 10.66 9.88 -26.90
CA ILE A 185 10.59 8.92 -28.00
C ILE A 185 11.74 9.19 -28.97
N ASP A 186 12.67 8.23 -29.08
CA ASP A 186 13.77 8.32 -30.04
C ASP A 186 13.24 8.19 -31.48
N SER A 187 13.15 9.32 -32.17
CA SER A 187 12.69 9.42 -33.56
C SER A 187 13.59 8.71 -34.58
N SER A 188 14.80 8.28 -34.21
CA SER A 188 15.65 7.48 -35.08
C SER A 188 15.21 6.01 -35.19
N LEU A 189 14.31 5.58 -34.30
CA LEU A 189 13.78 4.21 -34.24
C LEU A 189 12.39 4.14 -34.88
N ARG A 190 12.03 2.95 -35.38
CA ARG A 190 10.82 2.75 -36.18
C ARG A 190 9.63 2.20 -35.43
N TYR A 191 9.89 1.43 -34.37
CA TYR A 191 8.88 0.78 -33.56
C TYR A 191 9.04 1.27 -32.14
N HIS A 192 7.94 1.70 -31.52
CA HIS A 192 7.94 2.06 -30.12
C HIS A 192 6.77 1.41 -29.40
N GLN A 193 7.03 1.03 -28.17
CA GLN A 193 6.06 0.44 -27.28
C GLN A 193 6.11 1.16 -25.95
N ILE A 194 4.94 1.60 -25.48
CA ILE A 194 4.80 2.33 -24.23
C ILE A 194 3.96 1.51 -23.27
N ARG A 195 4.41 1.37 -22.02
CA ARG A 195 3.62 0.79 -20.94
C ARG A 195 3.58 1.75 -19.77
N LEU A 196 2.38 2.04 -19.30
CA LEU A 196 2.18 2.83 -18.10
C LEU A 196 2.03 1.92 -16.89
N THR A 197 2.77 2.24 -15.84
CA THR A 197 2.75 1.57 -14.54
C THR A 197 2.31 2.55 -13.47
N VAL A 198 1.23 2.24 -12.77
CA VAL A 198 0.75 3.03 -11.62
C VAL A 198 1.07 2.27 -10.34
N SER A 199 1.85 2.89 -9.47
CA SER A 199 2.24 2.37 -8.16
C SER A 199 1.56 3.13 -7.04
N ASN A 200 1.54 2.53 -5.84
CA ASN A 200 0.96 3.13 -4.63
C ASN A 200 -0.56 3.40 -4.73
N VAL A 201 -1.30 2.50 -5.38
CA VAL A 201 -2.77 2.56 -5.49
C VAL A 201 -3.40 1.47 -4.63
N ASP A 202 -4.52 1.73 -3.97
CA ASP A 202 -5.15 0.74 -3.08
C ASP A 202 -6.20 -0.13 -3.81
N ASP A 203 -6.78 0.37 -4.90
CA ASP A 203 -7.82 -0.32 -5.67
C ASP A 203 -7.64 -0.05 -7.18
N LEU A 204 -7.83 -1.08 -8.01
CA LEU A 204 -7.78 -0.96 -9.47
C LEU A 204 -8.88 -0.05 -10.01
N ARG A 205 -10.02 0.05 -9.32
CA ARG A 205 -11.17 0.89 -9.72
C ARG A 205 -10.85 2.39 -9.63
N ASP A 206 -9.81 2.75 -8.88
CA ASP A 206 -9.38 4.13 -8.67
C ASP A 206 -8.39 4.60 -9.74
N VAL A 207 -7.99 3.71 -10.66
CA VAL A 207 -7.09 4.01 -11.77
C VAL A 207 -7.86 3.98 -13.08
N ARG A 208 -7.84 5.10 -13.80
CA ARG A 208 -8.29 5.17 -15.20
C ARG A 208 -7.20 5.79 -16.05
N ILE A 209 -6.83 5.08 -17.11
CA ILE A 209 -5.87 5.56 -18.10
C ILE A 209 -6.58 5.49 -19.45
N HIS A 210 -6.67 6.63 -20.13
CA HIS A 210 -7.14 6.72 -21.49
C HIS A 210 -5.93 7.04 -22.38
N SER A 211 -5.75 6.24 -23.42
CA SER A 211 -4.66 6.43 -24.37
C SER A 211 -5.23 6.41 -25.78
N SER A 212 -4.75 7.33 -26.61
CA SER A 212 -5.09 7.40 -28.02
C SER A 212 -3.84 7.75 -28.83
N THR A 213 -3.76 7.18 -30.03
CA THR A 213 -2.69 7.48 -30.97
C THR A 213 -3.33 8.08 -32.21
N LEU A 214 -2.95 9.31 -32.55
CA LEU A 214 -3.39 9.99 -33.76
C LEU A 214 -2.34 9.81 -34.85
N ARG A 215 -2.74 9.20 -35.97
CA ARG A 215 -1.91 9.03 -37.15
C ARG A 215 -2.14 10.14 -38.16
N GLY A 216 -1.07 10.67 -38.72
CA GLY A 216 -1.13 11.66 -39.80
C GLY A 216 -1.46 13.08 -39.33
N LEU A 217 -1.27 13.37 -38.04
CA LEU A 217 -1.40 14.72 -37.53
C LEU A 217 -0.19 15.55 -37.96
N ARG A 218 -0.31 16.23 -39.10
CA ARG A 218 0.67 17.24 -39.50
C ARG A 218 0.36 18.54 -38.74
N LEU A 219 1.03 18.75 -37.62
CA LEU A 219 1.11 20.06 -36.97
C LEU A 219 1.97 21.00 -37.85
N ASN A 220 1.49 21.29 -39.06
CA ASN A 220 2.08 22.30 -39.91
C ASN A 220 1.69 23.65 -39.32
N THR A 221 2.68 24.31 -38.69
CA THR A 221 2.64 25.65 -38.10
C THR A 221 1.83 25.78 -36.81
N SER A 222 2.42 26.50 -35.86
CA SER A 222 1.83 26.84 -34.55
C SER A 222 0.40 27.40 -34.76
N PRO A 223 -0.66 26.73 -34.30
CA PRO A 223 -1.98 27.32 -34.35
C PRO A 223 -2.00 28.42 -33.28
N VAL A 224 -1.83 29.67 -33.71
CA VAL A 224 -2.28 30.81 -32.91
C VAL A 224 -3.79 30.63 -32.79
N VAL A 225 -4.26 30.25 -31.61
CA VAL A 225 -5.66 30.42 -31.24
C VAL A 225 -5.84 31.92 -30.98
N PRO A 226 -6.60 32.67 -31.79
CA PRO A 226 -6.87 34.06 -31.47
C PRO A 226 -7.76 34.08 -30.23
N GLY A 227 -7.21 34.43 -29.07
CA GLY A 227 -7.98 34.68 -27.85
C GLY A 227 -7.66 33.84 -26.60
N LEU A 228 -6.50 33.17 -26.51
CA LEU A 228 -5.91 32.76 -25.23
C LEU A 228 -4.64 33.56 -24.94
#